data_AF-A0A961DQH5-F1
#
_entry.id   AF-A0A961DQH5-F1
#
_cell.length_a   1.000
_cell.length_b   1.000
_cell.length_c   1.000
_cell.angle_alpha   90.00
_cell.angle_beta   90.00
_cell.angle_gamma   90.00
#
_symmetry.space_group_name_H-M   'P 1'
#
loop_
_entity.id
_entity.type
_entity.pdbx_description
1 polymer ?
#
loop_
_entity_poly.entity_id
_entity_poly.type
_entity_poly.pdbx_seq_one_letter_code
_entity_poly.pdbx_strand_id
1 'polypeptide(L)'
;LRERQEFAFEAAERLRNRFFMIEVWERMGVEAAPLIKLMLDNPPPERNEFQHMLFSKIVPNCKKLGLLDAGDGWLRTKFEELGIIQYENWTDTSDEYEQFALENLPAAATA
;
A
#
# COMPACT_ATOMS: atom_id res chain seq x y z
N LEU A 1 -14.74 4.60 13.98
CA LEU A 1 -13.87 3.47 13.59
C LEU A 1 -13.99 3.19 12.10
N ARG A 2 -15.21 2.90 11.60
CA ARG A 2 -15.49 2.71 10.17
C ARG A 2 -14.90 3.81 9.26
N GLU A 3 -15.12 5.08 9.57
CA GLU A 3 -14.58 6.22 8.80
C GLU A 3 -13.04 6.15 8.61
N ARG A 4 -12.30 5.70 9.63
CA ARG A 4 -10.84 5.53 9.54
C ARG A 4 -10.45 4.36 8.65
N GLN A 5 -11.25 3.30 8.65
CA GLN A 5 -11.05 2.13 7.77
C GLN A 5 -11.37 2.50 6.31
N GLU A 6 -12.45 3.24 6.08
CA GLU A 6 -12.82 3.76 4.75
C GLU A 6 -11.73 4.69 4.21
N PHE A 7 -11.23 5.61 5.04
CA PHE A 7 -10.11 6.47 4.68
C PHE A 7 -8.86 5.67 4.29
N ALA A 8 -8.48 4.66 5.09
CA ALA A 8 -7.32 3.83 4.80
C ALA A 8 -7.50 3.04 3.48
N PHE A 9 -8.70 2.51 3.25
CA PHE A 9 -9.03 1.79 2.03
C PHE A 9 -9.01 2.70 0.79
N GLU A 10 -9.66 3.86 0.85
CA GLU A 10 -9.66 4.83 -0.25
C GLU A 10 -8.25 5.31 -0.59
N ALA A 11 -7.41 5.55 0.42
CA ALA A 11 -6.02 5.92 0.20
C ALA A 11 -5.24 4.80 -0.51
N ALA A 12 -5.40 3.54 -0.07
CA ALA A 12 -4.78 2.38 -0.69
C ALA A 12 -5.23 2.20 -2.15
N GLU A 13 -6.53 2.35 -2.43
CA GLU A 13 -7.09 2.26 -3.78
C GLU A 13 -6.59 3.39 -4.69
N ARG A 14 -6.57 4.64 -4.20
CA ARG A 14 -6.05 5.79 -4.97
C ARG A 14 -4.57 5.62 -5.30
N LEU A 15 -3.76 5.14 -4.36
CA LEU A 15 -2.34 4.85 -4.60
C LEU A 15 -2.16 3.76 -5.66
N ARG A 16 -2.97 2.69 -5.62
CA ARG A 16 -3.00 1.67 -6.68
C ARG A 16 -3.36 2.26 -8.05
N ASN A 17 -4.37 3.13 -8.07
CA ASN A 17 -4.92 3.66 -9.31
C ASN A 17 -4.03 4.73 -9.95
N ARG A 18 -3.14 5.36 -9.17
CA ARG A 18 -2.18 6.37 -9.67
C ARG A 18 -1.29 5.84 -10.81
N PHE A 19 -0.98 4.55 -10.84
CA PHE A 19 -0.13 3.96 -11.87
C PHE A 19 -0.79 3.83 -13.24
N PHE A 20 -2.13 3.93 -13.32
CA PHE A 20 -2.79 3.99 -14.63
C PHE A 20 -2.58 5.33 -15.32
N MET A 21 -2.09 6.35 -14.60
CA MET A 21 -1.79 7.68 -15.14
C MET A 21 -2.93 8.25 -15.98
N ILE A 22 -4.17 7.99 -15.55
CA ILE A 22 -5.42 8.30 -16.28
C ILE A 22 -5.41 9.76 -16.75
N GLU A 23 -5.10 10.68 -15.83
CA GLU A 23 -5.05 12.11 -16.12
C GLU A 23 -4.01 12.50 -17.18
N VAL A 24 -2.89 11.76 -17.28
CA VAL A 24 -1.86 12.01 -18.30
C VAL A 24 -2.37 11.59 -19.67
N TRP A 25 -2.99 10.41 -19.76
CA TRP A 25 -3.58 9.92 -21.01
C TRP A 25 -4.68 10.82 -21.52
N GLU A 26 -5.58 11.26 -20.64
CA GLU A 26 -6.66 12.19 -21.00
C GLU A 26 -6.11 13.52 -21.51
N ARG A 27 -5.07 14.08 -20.86
CA ARG A 27 -4.40 15.30 -21.32
C ARG A 27 -3.68 15.14 -22.66
N MET A 28 -3.26 13.92 -22.99
CA MET A 28 -2.67 13.56 -24.29
C MET A 28 -3.72 13.27 -25.37
N GLY A 29 -5.02 13.38 -25.06
CA GLY A 29 -6.11 13.09 -26.00
C GLY A 29 -6.36 11.60 -26.21
N VAL A 30 -5.91 10.74 -25.29
CA VAL A 30 -6.11 9.30 -25.34
C VAL A 30 -7.25 8.91 -24.40
N GLU A 31 -8.22 8.14 -24.89
CA GLU A 31 -9.30 7.62 -24.04
C GLU A 31 -8.73 6.63 -23.01
N ALA A 32 -8.88 6.95 -21.72
CA ALA A 32 -8.28 6.17 -20.64
C ALA A 32 -8.96 4.80 -20.43
N ALA A 33 -10.27 4.70 -20.64
CA ALA A 33 -11.03 3.46 -20.39
C ALA A 33 -10.50 2.23 -21.15
N PRO A 34 -10.31 2.26 -22.48
CA PRO A 34 -9.74 1.13 -23.21
C PRO A 34 -8.29 0.85 -22.81
N LEU A 35 -7.52 1.87 -22.44
CA LEU A 35 -6.13 1.72 -22.01
C LEU A 35 -6.02 1.04 -20.64
N ILE A 36 -6.87 1.44 -19.68
CA ILE A 36 -6.97 0.81 -18.36
C ILE A 36 -7.32 -0.66 -18.53
N LYS A 37 -8.30 -0.98 -19.40
CA LYS A 37 -8.66 -2.36 -19.68
C LYS A 37 -7.48 -3.16 -20.25
N LEU A 38 -6.78 -2.61 -21.24
CA LEU A 38 -5.58 -3.24 -21.81
C LEU A 38 -4.49 -3.48 -20.77
N MET A 39 -4.26 -2.53 -19.86
CA MET A 39 -3.28 -2.62 -18.78
C MET A 39 -3.70 -3.55 -17.63
N LEU A 40 -5.00 -3.78 -17.45
CA LEU A 40 -5.54 -4.77 -16.50
C LEU A 40 -5.42 -6.18 -17.09
N ASP A 41 -5.70 -6.33 -18.39
CA ASP A 41 -5.60 -7.61 -19.11
C ASP A 41 -4.12 -8.01 -19.34
N ASN A 42 -3.22 -7.02 -19.46
CA ASN A 42 -1.78 -7.22 -19.64
C ASN A 42 -0.98 -6.40 -18.60
N PRO A 43 -0.95 -6.83 -17.33
CA PRO A 43 -0.24 -6.09 -16.29
C PRO A 43 1.27 -6.05 -16.58
N PRO A 44 1.88 -4.85 -16.66
CA PRO A 44 3.33 -4.74 -16.87
C PRO A 44 4.10 -5.35 -15.67
N PRO A 45 5.28 -5.96 -15.89
CA PRO A 45 6.05 -6.61 -14.82
C PRO A 45 6.38 -5.67 -13.65
N GLU A 46 6.71 -4.42 -13.98
CA GLU A 46 7.01 -3.33 -13.03
C GLU A 46 5.86 -3.09 -12.03
N ARG A 47 4.61 -3.37 -12.44
CA ARG A 47 3.44 -3.18 -11.59
C ARG A 47 3.47 -4.09 -10.36
N ASN A 48 4.07 -5.27 -10.45
CA ASN A 48 4.17 -6.20 -9.33
C ASN A 48 5.17 -5.72 -8.28
N GLU A 49 6.33 -5.22 -8.71
CA GLU A 49 7.40 -4.75 -7.82
C GLU A 49 6.97 -3.49 -7.06
N PHE A 50 6.32 -2.54 -7.73
CA PHE A 50 5.84 -1.32 -7.07
C PHE A 50 4.62 -1.56 -6.16
N GLN A 51 3.72 -2.48 -6.53
CA GLN A 51 2.65 -2.91 -5.63
C GLN A 51 3.21 -3.61 -4.39
N HIS A 52 4.27 -4.42 -4.54
CA HIS A 52 4.98 -4.99 -3.40
C HIS A 52 5.51 -3.89 -2.48
N MET A 53 6.20 -2.87 -3.02
CA MET A 53 6.73 -1.76 -2.21
C MET A 53 5.65 -1.03 -1.42
N LEU A 54 4.55 -0.59 -2.07
CA LEU A 54 3.51 0.19 -1.41
C LEU A 54 2.74 -0.61 -0.35
N PHE A 55 2.33 -1.83 -0.69
CA PHE A 55 1.45 -2.61 0.18
C PHE A 55 2.19 -3.38 1.27
N SER A 56 3.51 -3.58 1.11
CA SER A 56 4.39 -4.07 2.18
C SER A 56 4.35 -3.23 3.45
N LYS A 57 3.93 -1.96 3.36
CA LYS A 57 3.81 -1.04 4.51
C LYS A 57 2.38 -0.71 4.89
N ILE A 58 1.48 -0.56 3.92
CA ILE A 58 0.08 -0.16 4.19
C ILE A 58 -0.62 -1.21 5.07
N VAL A 59 -0.49 -2.50 4.73
CA VAL A 59 -1.22 -3.57 5.44
C VAL A 59 -0.69 -3.78 6.86
N PRO A 60 0.64 -3.88 7.11
CA PRO A 60 1.19 -3.95 8.46
C PRO A 60 0.83 -2.75 9.33
N ASN A 61 0.93 -1.52 8.81
CA ASN A 61 0.57 -0.31 9.57
C ASN A 61 -0.92 -0.33 9.97
N CYS A 62 -1.82 -0.72 9.05
CA CYS A 62 -3.25 -0.82 9.35
C CYS A 62 -3.53 -1.89 10.43
N LYS A 63 -2.77 -3.00 10.41
CA LYS A 63 -2.85 -4.04 11.44
C LYS A 63 -2.35 -3.53 12.79
N LYS A 64 -1.18 -2.89 12.82
CA LYS A 64 -0.57 -2.32 14.03
C LYS A 64 -1.46 -1.26 14.68
N LEU A 65 -2.08 -0.39 13.89
CA LEU A 65 -3.05 0.60 14.37
C LEU A 65 -4.37 -0.01 14.85
N GLY A 66 -4.52 -1.34 14.77
CA GLY A 66 -5.74 -2.06 15.13
C GLY A 66 -6.90 -1.80 14.17
N LEU A 67 -6.64 -1.28 12.97
CA LEU A 67 -7.68 -0.96 11.99
C LEU A 67 -8.08 -2.17 11.15
N LEU A 68 -7.13 -3.08 10.87
CA LEU A 68 -7.34 -4.22 9.97
C LEU A 68 -8.46 -5.16 10.46
N ASP A 69 -8.36 -5.59 11.72
CA ASP A 69 -9.25 -6.58 12.33
C ASP A 69 -10.35 -5.95 13.20
N ALA A 70 -10.39 -4.61 13.30
CA ALA A 70 -11.37 -3.90 14.10
C ALA A 70 -12.80 -3.99 13.54
N GLY A 71 -13.78 -4.00 14.44
CA GLY A 71 -15.20 -3.99 14.09
C GLY A 71 -15.66 -5.35 13.58
N ASP A 72 -16.16 -5.37 12.35
CA ASP A 72 -16.68 -6.54 11.64
C ASP A 72 -15.71 -7.13 10.62
N GLY A 73 -14.43 -6.72 10.64
CA GLY A 73 -13.42 -7.19 9.70
C GLY A 73 -13.52 -6.59 8.29
N TRP A 74 -14.33 -5.56 8.09
CA TRP A 74 -14.54 -4.92 6.78
C TRP A 74 -13.24 -4.54 6.06
N LEU A 75 -12.25 -3.97 6.77
CA LEU A 75 -10.99 -3.54 6.15
C LEU A 75 -10.18 -4.74 5.66
N ARG A 76 -10.15 -5.83 6.44
CA ARG A 76 -9.54 -7.10 6.02
C ARG A 76 -10.21 -7.63 4.76
N THR A 77 -11.54 -7.73 4.74
CA THR A 77 -12.28 -8.17 3.54
C THR A 77 -11.96 -7.31 2.33
N LYS A 78 -11.88 -5.99 2.50
CA LYS A 78 -11.51 -5.06 1.42
C LYS A 78 -10.08 -5.25 0.92
N PHE A 79 -9.13 -5.52 1.81
CA PHE A 79 -7.75 -5.82 1.44
C PHE A 79 -7.56 -7.22 0.81
N GLU A 80 -8.41 -8.18 1.17
CA GLU A 80 -8.52 -9.48 0.49
C GLU A 80 -9.04 -9.30 -0.94
N GLU A 81 -10.16 -8.56 -1.13
CA GLU A 81 -10.71 -8.23 -2.44
C GLU A 81 -9.70 -7.47 -3.32
N LEU A 82 -8.90 -6.60 -2.71
CA LEU A 82 -7.84 -5.85 -3.39
C LEU A 82 -6.60 -6.70 -3.70
N GLY A 83 -6.50 -7.91 -3.14
CA GLY A 83 -5.38 -8.84 -3.37
C GLY A 83 -4.07 -8.39 -2.71
N ILE A 84 -4.16 -7.68 -1.57
CA ILE A 84 -2.99 -7.17 -0.85
C ILE A 84 -2.85 -7.73 0.57
N ILE A 85 -3.80 -8.55 1.03
CA ILE A 85 -3.79 -9.06 2.42
C ILE A 85 -2.53 -9.85 2.77
N GLN A 86 -1.86 -10.46 1.79
CA GLN A 86 -0.64 -11.26 1.97
C GLN A 86 0.52 -10.49 2.62
N TYR A 87 0.48 -9.14 2.59
CA TYR A 87 1.50 -8.31 3.23
C TYR A 87 1.28 -8.13 4.73
N GLU A 88 0.23 -8.67 5.34
CA GLU A 88 -0.13 -8.38 6.75
C GLU A 88 0.91 -8.78 7.81
N ASN A 89 1.88 -9.61 7.44
CA ASN A 89 2.96 -10.07 8.33
C ASN A 89 4.34 -9.54 7.90
N TRP A 90 4.38 -8.58 6.97
CA TRP A 90 5.63 -7.96 6.55
C TRP A 90 6.05 -6.89 7.56
N THR A 91 7.34 -6.58 7.56
CA THR A 91 7.98 -5.61 8.45
C THR A 91 7.28 -4.26 8.36
N ASP A 92 6.74 -3.77 9.47
CA ASP A 92 6.07 -2.47 9.50
C ASP A 92 7.09 -1.31 9.48
N THR A 93 6.66 -0.08 9.21
CA THR A 93 7.55 1.10 9.17
C THR A 93 8.24 1.35 10.51
N SER A 94 7.67 0.89 11.63
CA SER A 94 8.32 1.03 12.95
C SER A 94 9.59 0.23 13.10
N ASP A 95 9.64 -0.97 12.54
CA ASP A 95 10.80 -1.84 12.67
C ASP A 95 11.97 -1.26 11.86
N GLU A 96 11.66 -0.53 10.78
CA GLU A 96 12.65 0.27 10.04
C GLU A 96 13.16 1.46 10.85
N TYR A 97 12.31 2.15 11.62
CA TYR A 97 12.75 3.22 12.52
C TYR A 97 13.59 2.68 13.67
N GLU A 98 13.22 1.54 14.26
CA GLU A 98 14.01 0.89 15.31
C GLU A 98 15.36 0.44 14.78
N GLN A 99 15.39 -0.17 13.59
CA GLN A 99 16.64 -0.58 12.95
C GLN A 99 17.51 0.62 12.55
N PHE A 100 16.94 1.68 11.97
CA PHE A 100 17.66 2.92 11.68
C PHE A 100 18.19 3.59 12.96
N ALA A 101 17.41 3.57 14.04
CA ALA A 101 17.84 4.12 15.33
C ALA A 101 18.98 3.29 15.94
N LEU A 102 18.93 1.96 15.83
CA LEU A 102 19.98 1.05 16.28
C LEU A 102 21.27 1.20 15.44
N GLU A 103 21.15 1.37 14.13
CA GLU A 103 22.28 1.59 13.21
C GLU A 103 22.95 2.95 13.43
N ASN A 104 22.20 3.96 13.88
CA ASN A 104 22.70 5.30 14.18
C ASN A 104 22.96 5.55 15.67
N LEU A 105 23.01 4.50 16.49
CA LEU A 105 23.51 4.62 17.86
C LEU A 105 24.96 5.14 17.78
N PRO A 106 25.31 6.24 18.47
CA PRO A 106 26.70 6.60 18.62
C PRO A 106 27.40 5.39 19.24
N ALA A 107 28.47 4.90 18.58
CA ALA A 107 29.30 3.83 19.13
C ALA A 107 29.55 4.18 20.59
N ALA A 108 29.05 3.33 21.49
CA ALA A 108 29.07 3.58 22.93
C ALA A 108 30.43 4.15 23.28
N ALA A 109 30.46 5.37 23.84
CA ALA A 109 31.67 6.02 24.24
C ALA A 109 32.41 5.07 25.19
N THR A 110 33.38 4.34 24.63
CA THR A 110 34.32 3.51 25.37
C THR A 110 35.20 4.45 26.15
N ALA A 111 34.83 4.68 27.41
CA ALA A 111 35.64 5.33 28.42
C ALA A 111 35.71 4.40 29.64
#